data_AF-A0A2V5NX88-F1
#
_entry.id   AF-A0A2V5NX88-F1
#
_cell.length_a   1.000
_cell.length_b   1.000
_cell.length_c   1.000
_cell.angle_alpha   90.00
_cell.angle_beta   90.00
_cell.angle_gamma   90.00
#
_symmetry.space_group_name_H-M   'P 1'
#
loop_
_entity.id
_entity.type
_entity.pdbx_description
1 polymer ?
#
loop_
_entity_poly.entity_id
_entity_poly.type
_entity_poly.pdbx_seq_one_letter_code
_entity_poly.pdbx_strand_id
1 'polypeptide(L)'
;MEKLGAPDIHYLSAAVGWLELGNLAEAKAELALIGPAQQNHPDVLKMRWLVCAEEAHWEEGLQVARALLQHEPDDSAGWLHQAYALRRVPTGSVQKAWEALL
;
A
#
# COMPACT_ATOMS: atom_id res chain seq x y z
N MET A 1 -1.30 -12.65 -10.91
CA MET A 1 0.03 -12.03 -11.06
C MET A 1 1.12 -13.05 -10.72
N GLU A 2 2.36 -12.85 -11.19
CA GLU A 2 3.50 -13.71 -10.86
C GLU A 2 3.94 -13.50 -9.40
N LYS A 3 4.47 -14.54 -8.75
CA LYS A 3 4.95 -14.46 -7.36
C LYS A 3 6.27 -13.70 -7.28
N LEU A 4 6.48 -12.95 -6.20
CA LEU A 4 7.79 -12.39 -5.87
C LEU A 4 8.84 -13.50 -5.68
N GLY A 5 9.93 -13.39 -6.42
CA GLY A 5 11.11 -14.24 -6.26
C GLY A 5 12.06 -13.73 -5.19
N ALA A 6 13.09 -14.53 -4.87
CA ALA A 6 14.22 -14.03 -4.10
C ALA A 6 15.07 -13.06 -4.96
N PRO A 7 15.62 -11.97 -4.38
CA PRO A 7 15.59 -11.62 -2.96
C PRO A 7 14.35 -10.83 -2.50
N ASP A 8 13.52 -10.34 -3.42
CA ASP A 8 12.43 -9.38 -3.12
C ASP A 8 11.42 -9.90 -2.09
N ILE A 9 11.13 -11.21 -2.11
CA ILE A 9 10.25 -11.83 -1.10
C ILE A 9 10.81 -11.74 0.33
N HIS A 10 12.13 -11.75 0.50
CA HIS A 10 12.75 -11.63 1.81
C HIS A 10 12.67 -10.20 2.34
N TYR A 11 12.89 -9.20 1.49
CA TYR A 11 12.71 -7.80 1.84
C TYR A 11 11.25 -7.49 2.19
N LEU A 12 10.30 -8.02 1.41
CA LEU A 12 8.87 -7.87 1.74
C LEU A 12 8.53 -8.52 3.09
N SER A 13 9.03 -9.74 3.34
CA SER A 13 8.81 -10.42 4.63
C SER A 13 9.43 -9.66 5.81
N ALA A 14 10.61 -9.05 5.63
CA ALA A 14 11.25 -8.24 6.66
C ALA A 14 10.45 -6.94 6.90
N ALA A 15 9.96 -6.30 5.84
CA ALA A 15 9.10 -5.12 5.95
C ALA A 15 7.83 -5.39 6.75
N VAL A 16 7.19 -6.55 6.55
CA VAL A 16 6.04 -7.00 7.36
C VAL A 16 6.43 -7.10 8.83
N GLY A 17 7.51 -7.81 9.13
CA GLY A 17 7.95 -8.00 10.52
C GLY A 17 8.27 -6.69 11.23
N TRP A 18 8.93 -5.75 10.55
CA TRP A 18 9.21 -4.44 11.12
C TRP A 18 7.95 -3.60 11.34
N LEU A 19 6.99 -3.65 10.40
CA LEU A 19 5.71 -2.97 10.55
C LEU A 19 4.93 -3.49 11.77
N GLU A 20 4.86 -4.82 11.95
CA GLU A 20 4.17 -5.45 13.08
C GLU A 20 4.78 -5.08 14.44
N LEU A 21 6.07 -4.74 14.46
CA LEU A 21 6.78 -4.22 15.63
C LEU A 21 6.64 -2.70 15.81
N GLY A 22 5.89 -2.03 14.93
CA GLY A 22 5.72 -0.57 14.93
C GLY A 22 6.95 0.20 14.43
N ASN A 23 7.92 -0.47 13.82
CA ASN A 23 9.13 0.15 13.30
C ASN A 23 8.96 0.52 11.81
N LEU A 24 8.31 1.66 11.57
CA LEU A 24 7.99 2.16 10.23
C LEU A 24 9.24 2.54 9.42
N ALA A 25 10.29 3.02 10.08
CA ALA A 25 11.52 3.40 9.41
C ALA A 25 12.19 2.18 8.76
N GLU A 26 12.23 1.06 9.49
CA GLU A 26 12.89 -0.14 9.02
C GLU A 26 12.01 -0.87 8.00
N ALA A 27 10.69 -0.86 8.18
CA ALA A 27 9.76 -1.36 7.18
C ALA A 27 9.94 -0.64 5.82
N LYS A 28 10.08 0.69 5.84
CA LYS A 28 10.35 1.48 4.62
C LYS A 28 11.71 1.17 4.01
N ALA A 29 12.74 1.00 4.85
CA ALA A 29 14.08 0.67 4.39
C ALA A 29 14.07 -0.66 3.62
N GLU A 30 13.40 -1.69 4.14
CA GLU A 30 13.26 -2.98 3.45
C GLU A 30 12.47 -2.86 2.13
N LEU A 31 11.35 -2.13 2.11
CA LEU A 31 10.58 -1.90 0.87
C LEU A 31 11.39 -1.16 -0.21
N ALA A 32 12.36 -0.34 0.17
CA ALA A 32 13.25 0.35 -0.76
C ALA A 32 14.31 -0.58 -1.40
N LEU A 33 14.59 -1.75 -0.80
CA LEU A 33 15.52 -2.73 -1.34
C LEU A 33 14.91 -3.63 -2.42
N ILE A 34 13.57 -3.65 -2.51
CA ILE A 34 12.85 -4.41 -3.55
C ILE A 34 13.20 -3.86 -4.93
N GLY A 35 13.49 -4.77 -5.87
CA GLY A 35 13.91 -4.44 -7.22
C GLY A 35 12.92 -3.49 -7.94
N PRO A 36 13.40 -2.58 -8.80
CA PRO A 36 12.53 -1.59 -9.47
C PRO A 36 11.36 -2.20 -10.24
N ALA A 37 11.54 -3.38 -10.84
CA ALA A 37 10.50 -4.10 -11.56
C ALA A 37 9.36 -4.61 -10.66
N GLN A 38 9.62 -4.77 -9.36
CA GLN A 38 8.68 -5.31 -8.38
C GLN A 38 8.06 -4.24 -7.48
N GLN A 39 8.45 -2.96 -7.63
CA GLN A 39 7.91 -1.87 -6.81
C GLN A 39 6.40 -1.67 -6.95
N ASN A 40 5.85 -2.03 -8.10
CA ASN A 40 4.41 -1.99 -8.37
C ASN A 40 3.73 -3.35 -8.18
N HIS A 41 4.40 -4.34 -7.60
CA HIS A 41 3.77 -5.61 -7.26
C HIS A 41 2.71 -5.37 -6.16
N PRO A 42 1.42 -5.74 -6.35
CA PRO A 42 0.35 -5.69 -5.36
C PRO A 42 0.72 -5.95 -3.91
N ASP A 43 1.46 -7.00 -3.57
CA ASP A 43 1.85 -7.23 -2.17
C ASP A 43 2.79 -6.13 -1.61
N VAL A 44 3.66 -5.58 -2.45
CA VAL A 44 4.53 -4.43 -2.11
C VAL A 44 3.69 -3.16 -1.96
N LEU A 45 2.72 -2.95 -2.87
CA LEU A 45 1.80 -1.82 -2.78
C LEU A 45 0.90 -1.90 -1.54
N LYS A 46 0.41 -3.09 -1.17
CA LYS A 46 -0.37 -3.30 0.07
C LYS A 46 0.46 -2.92 1.30
N MET A 47 1.73 -3.31 1.35
CA MET A 47 2.63 -2.93 2.45
C MET A 47 2.95 -1.43 2.47
N ARG A 48 3.24 -0.82 1.31
CA ARG A 48 3.44 0.64 1.21
C ARG A 48 2.20 1.40 1.68
N TRP A 49 1.01 0.91 1.35
CA TRP A 49 -0.24 1.52 1.79
C TRP A 49 -0.36 1.50 3.32
N LEU A 50 -0.07 0.36 3.95
CA LEU A 50 -0.10 0.24 5.42
C LEU A 50 0.87 1.22 6.09
N VAL A 51 2.10 1.33 5.57
CA VAL A 51 3.06 2.34 6.06
C VAL A 51 2.50 3.76 5.93
N CYS A 52 1.92 4.12 4.79
CA CYS A 52 1.30 5.43 4.60
C CYS A 52 0.16 5.67 5.60
N ALA A 53 -0.63 4.63 5.90
CA ALA A 53 -1.75 4.72 6.83
C ALA A 53 -1.29 4.91 8.28
N GLU A 54 -0.24 4.21 8.70
CA GLU A 54 0.39 4.38 10.02
C GLU A 54 1.00 5.78 10.20
N GLU A 55 1.60 6.34 9.15
CA GLU A 55 2.16 7.69 9.16
C GLU A 55 1.12 8.80 8.88
N ALA A 56 -0.15 8.42 8.66
CA ALA A 56 -1.21 9.33 8.23
C ALA A 56 -0.88 10.14 6.94
N HIS A 57 -0.02 9.60 6.08
CA HIS A 57 0.30 10.14 4.75
C HIS A 57 -0.78 9.79 3.74
N TRP A 58 -1.99 10.33 3.93
CA TRP A 58 -3.19 9.92 3.18
C TRP A 58 -3.12 10.20 1.67
N GLU A 59 -2.44 11.26 1.24
CA GLU A 59 -2.32 11.59 -0.18
C GLU A 59 -1.43 10.57 -0.91
N GLU A 60 -0.34 10.15 -0.29
CA GLU A 60 0.51 9.07 -0.80
C GLU A 60 -0.23 7.73 -0.75
N GLY A 61 -0.87 7.42 0.37
CA GLY A 61 -1.71 6.22 0.50
C GLY A 61 -2.81 6.14 -0.56
N LEU A 62 -3.41 7.27 -0.94
CA LEU A 62 -4.40 7.31 -2.03
C LEU A 62 -3.77 6.98 -3.39
N GLN A 63 -2.56 7.45 -3.66
CA GLN A 63 -1.83 7.12 -4.89
C GLN A 63 -1.48 5.63 -4.94
N VAL A 64 -0.99 5.08 -3.82
CA VAL A 64 -0.68 3.64 -3.71
C VAL A 64 -1.93 2.78 -3.90
N ALA A 65 -3.06 3.16 -3.30
CA ALA A 65 -4.33 2.43 -3.45
C ALA A 65 -4.82 2.42 -4.91
N ARG A 66 -4.66 3.55 -5.62
CA ARG A 66 -5.01 3.65 -7.04
C ARG A 66 -4.09 2.81 -7.92
N ALA A 67 -2.79 2.77 -7.62
CA ALA A 67 -1.87 1.85 -8.29
C ALA A 67 -2.28 0.39 -8.05
N LEU A 68 -2.68 0.04 -6.82
CA LEU A 68 -3.15 -1.31 -6.50
C LEU A 68 -4.40 -1.67 -7.33
N LEU A 69 -5.37 -0.76 -7.47
CA LEU A 69 -6.56 -0.95 -8.32
C LEU A 69 -6.23 -1.13 -9.81
N GLN A 70 -5.17 -0.48 -10.30
CA GLN A 70 -4.73 -0.66 -11.69
C GLN A 70 -4.14 -2.05 -11.94
N HIS A 71 -3.50 -2.64 -10.94
CA HIS A 71 -2.83 -3.94 -11.05
C HIS A 71 -3.72 -5.13 -10.64
N GLU A 72 -4.57 -4.98 -9.63
CA GLU A 72 -5.49 -6.00 -9.12
C GLU A 72 -6.89 -5.39 -8.87
N PRO A 73 -7.65 -5.06 -9.94
CA PRO A 73 -8.99 -4.47 -9.80
C PRO A 73 -10.00 -5.41 -9.12
N ASP A 74 -9.78 -6.72 -9.19
CA ASP A 74 -10.63 -7.74 -8.58
C ASP A 74 -10.31 -7.97 -7.08
N ASP A 75 -9.21 -7.42 -6.56
CA ASP A 75 -8.91 -7.46 -5.13
C ASP A 75 -9.58 -6.27 -4.40
N SER A 76 -10.44 -6.61 -3.44
CA SER A 76 -11.13 -5.65 -2.57
C SER A 76 -10.18 -4.70 -1.82
N ALA A 77 -8.92 -5.09 -1.57
CA ALA A 77 -7.96 -4.29 -0.83
C ALA A 77 -7.76 -2.90 -1.46
N GLY A 78 -7.62 -2.82 -2.79
CA GLY A 78 -7.45 -1.54 -3.49
C GLY A 78 -8.62 -0.58 -3.28
N TRP A 79 -9.85 -1.10 -3.36
CA TRP A 79 -11.09 -0.34 -3.16
C TRP A 79 -11.21 0.17 -1.72
N LEU A 80 -10.97 -0.71 -0.74
CA LEU A 80 -11.01 -0.37 0.68
C LEU A 80 -9.94 0.65 1.06
N HIS A 81 -8.71 0.44 0.59
CA HIS A 81 -7.58 1.35 0.80
C HIS A 81 -7.85 2.73 0.20
N GLN A 82 -8.41 2.79 -1.02
CA GLN A 82 -8.78 4.03 -1.69
C GLN A 82 -9.87 4.77 -0.90
N ALA A 83 -10.95 4.09 -0.53
CA ALA A 83 -12.03 4.70 0.25
C ALA A 83 -11.53 5.23 1.60
N TYR A 84 -10.68 4.45 2.28
CA TYR A 84 -10.12 4.82 3.58
C TYR A 84 -9.24 6.07 3.49
N ALA A 85 -8.41 6.18 2.45
CA ALA A 85 -7.60 7.37 2.19
C ALA A 85 -8.45 8.57 1.72
N LEU A 86 -9.42 8.36 0.82
CA LEU A 86 -10.33 9.42 0.34
C LEU A 86 -11.15 10.08 1.44
N ARG A 87 -11.41 9.38 2.54
CA ARG A 87 -12.03 9.98 3.72
C ARG A 87 -11.13 11.00 4.42
N ARG A 88 -9.80 10.88 4.30
CA ARG A 88 -8.80 11.54 5.16
C ARG A 88 -7.85 12.51 4.44
N VAL A 89 -7.75 12.42 3.12
CA VAL A 89 -7.04 13.47 2.35
C VAL A 89 -7.71 14.84 2.54
N PRO A 90 -6.97 15.96 2.43
CA PRO A 90 -7.53 17.30 2.65
C PRO A 90 -8.75 17.63 1.79
N THR A 91 -8.78 17.12 0.56
CA THR A 91 -9.90 17.29 -0.37
C THR A 91 -10.97 16.20 -0.24
N GLY A 92 -10.85 15.35 0.77
CA GLY A 92 -11.63 14.13 0.98
C GLY A 92 -12.98 14.36 1.64
N SER A 93 -13.79 13.30 1.68
CA SER A 93 -15.05 13.26 2.44
C SER A 93 -15.56 11.83 2.62
N VAL A 94 -16.49 11.63 3.56
CA VAL A 94 -17.21 10.35 3.71
C VAL A 94 -17.99 10.01 2.43
N GLN A 95 -18.58 11.02 1.78
CA GLN A 95 -19.27 10.87 0.49
C GLN A 95 -18.32 10.32 -0.58
N LYS A 96 -17.14 10.92 -0.77
CA LYS A 96 -16.14 10.47 -1.75
C LYS A 96 -15.63 9.06 -1.45
N ALA A 97 -15.47 8.73 -0.16
CA ALA A 97 -15.08 7.39 0.26
C ALA A 97 -16.15 6.35 -0.10
N TRP A 98 -17.43 6.67 0.09
CA TRP A 98 -18.55 5.81 -0.28
C TRP A 98 -18.68 5.64 -1.79
N GLU A 99 -18.61 6.73 -2.55
CA GLU A 99 -18.66 6.71 -4.02
C GLU A 99 -17.55 5.85 -4.62
N ALA A 100 -16.38 5.79 -3.97
CA ALA A 100 -15.28 4.95 -4.38
C ALA A 100 -15.48 3.45 -4.12
N LEU A 101 -16.58 3.02 -3.49
CA LEU A 101 -16.92 1.61 -3.27
C LEU A 101 -18.08 1.12 -4.15
N LEU A 102 -18.63 1.99 -5.00
CA LEU A 102 -19.73 1.71 -5.93
C LEU A 102 -19.19 1.32 -7.31
#